data_AF-A0A256YBD3-F1
#
_entry.id   AF-A0A256YBD3-F1
#
_cell.length_a   1.000
_cell.length_b   1.000
_cell.length_c   1.000
_cell.angle_alpha   90.00
_cell.angle_beta   90.00
_cell.angle_gamma   90.00
#
_symmetry.space_group_name_H-M   'P 1'
#
loop_
_entity.id
_entity.type
_entity.pdbx_description
1 polymer ?
#
loop_
_entity_poly.entity_id
_entity_poly.type
_entity_poly.pdbx_seq_one_letter_code
_entity_poly.pdbx_strand_id
1 'polypeptide(L)' 'MSEKKTAKEIILETLKKEKRPLSPKEIQKITNLNYNTIRGRLQDLKKAGLIVRTDEGWVYKEYAEKPAKKRRRKKK' A
#
# COMPACT_ATOMS: atom_id res chain seq x y z
N MET A 1 -3.93 -7.93 24.90
CA MET A 1 -4.66 -6.64 24.87
C MET A 1 -4.65 -6.13 23.45
N SER A 2 -5.80 -5.68 22.95
CA SER A 2 -6.03 -5.38 21.52
C SER A 2 -5.02 -4.38 20.97
N GLU A 3 -4.13 -4.84 20.09
CA GLU A 3 -3.25 -4.00 19.30
C GLU A 3 -4.14 -3.08 18.46
N LYS A 4 -4.33 -1.84 18.91
CA LYS A 4 -4.94 -0.80 18.08
C LYS A 4 -3.99 -0.56 16.92
N LYS A 5 -4.21 -1.27 15.81
CA LYS A 5 -3.47 -1.06 14.57
C LYS A 5 -3.46 0.42 14.27
N THR A 6 -2.27 0.98 14.17
CA THR A 6 -2.09 2.40 13.91
C THR A 6 -2.54 2.71 12.49
N ALA A 7 -2.89 3.97 12.21
CA ALA A 7 -3.25 4.40 10.87
C ALA A 7 -2.16 4.04 9.82
N LYS A 8 -0.89 4.01 10.22
CA LYS A 8 0.23 3.56 9.37
C LYS A 8 0.09 2.09 8.98
N GLU A 9 -0.16 1.23 9.95
CA GLU A 9 -0.30 -0.22 9.73
C GLU A 9 -1.53 -0.54 8.91
N ILE A 10 -2.66 0.14 9.17
CA ILE A 10 -3.87 -0.02 8.37
C ILE A 10 -3.59 0.30 6.90
N ILE A 11 -2.95 1.43 6.60
CA ILE A 11 -2.59 1.82 5.22
C ILE A 11 -1.63 0.79 4.60
N LEU A 12 -0.64 0.34 5.36
CA LEU A 12 0.31 -0.67 4.89
C LEU A 12 -0.38 -2.00 4.57
N GLU A 13 -1.27 -2.47 5.45
CA GLU A 13 -2.05 -3.69 5.23
C GLU A 13 -2.98 -3.56 4.03
N THR A 14 -3.63 -2.41 3.84
CA THR A 14 -4.46 -2.14 2.67
C THR A 14 -3.63 -2.26 1.40
N LEU A 15 -2.46 -1.60 1.34
CA LEU A 15 -1.57 -1.69 0.18
C LEU A 15 -1.05 -3.11 -0.06
N LYS A 16 -0.76 -3.87 1.01
CA LYS A 16 -0.34 -5.28 0.91
C LYS A 16 -1.46 -6.21 0.42
N LYS A 17 -2.70 -5.99 0.88
CA LYS A 17 -3.87 -6.78 0.46
C LYS A 17 -4.21 -6.53 -1.00
N GLU A 18 -4.18 -5.27 -1.41
CA GLU A 18 -4.67 -4.87 -2.72
C GLU A 18 -3.67 -5.14 -3.85
N LYS A 19 -2.36 -5.13 -3.54
CA LYS A 19 -1.26 -5.45 -4.48
C LYS A 19 -1.29 -4.62 -5.77
N ARG A 20 -2.01 -3.50 -5.77
CA ARG A 20 -2.17 -2.55 -6.87
C ARG A 20 -1.78 -1.16 -6.39
N PRO A 21 -1.35 -0.26 -7.30
CA PRO A 21 -1.22 1.14 -6.97
C PRO A 21 -2.60 1.69 -6.56
N LEU A 22 -2.65 2.30 -5.37
CA LEU A 22 -3.85 2.95 -4.87
C LEU A 22 -3.62 4.45 -4.74
N SER A 23 -4.61 5.21 -5.19
CA SER A 23 -4.65 6.65 -4.96
C SER A 23 -4.99 6.97 -3.50
N PRO A 24 -4.61 8.15 -2.97
CA PRO A 24 -4.99 8.56 -1.62
C PRO A 24 -6.51 8.57 -1.38
N LYS A 25 -7.31 8.84 -2.43
CA LYS A 25 -8.77 8.81 -2.37
C LYS A 25 -9.31 7.38 -2.22
N GLU A 26 -8.71 6.40 -2.89
CA GLU A 26 -9.09 4.99 -2.73
C GLU A 26 -8.71 4.47 -1.35
N ILE A 27 -7.49 4.80 -0.88
CA ILE A 27 -7.05 4.45 0.47
C ILE A 27 -8.02 5.04 1.49
N GLN A 28 -8.48 6.29 1.30
CA GLN A 28 -9.49 6.91 2.14
C GLN A 28 -10.81 6.12 2.14
N LYS A 29 -11.32 5.72 0.97
CA LYS A 29 -12.55 4.93 0.89
C LYS A 29 -12.44 3.57 1.58
N ILE A 30 -11.28 2.92 1.49
CA ILE A 30 -11.06 1.58 2.05
C ILE A 30 -10.81 1.63 3.56
N THR A 31 -9.99 2.58 4.01
CA THR A 31 -9.54 2.68 5.41
C THR A 31 -10.42 3.58 6.26
N ASN A 32 -11.30 4.38 5.64
CA ASN A 32 -12.10 5.43 6.25
C ASN A 32 -11.28 6.42 7.11
N LEU A 33 -9.98 6.57 6.80
CA LEU A 33 -9.08 7.50 7.46
C LEU A 33 -9.15 8.88 6.81
N ASN A 34 -8.82 9.91 7.58
CA ASN A 34 -8.74 11.27 7.05
C ASN A 34 -7.66 11.36 5.96
N TYR A 35 -7.99 12.01 4.84
CA TYR A 35 -7.08 12.28 3.73
C TYR A 35 -5.75 12.89 4.18
N ASN A 36 -5.77 13.84 5.11
CA ASN A 36 -4.57 14.50 5.63
C ASN A 36 -3.67 13.52 6.37
N THR A 37 -4.26 12.65 7.19
CA THR A 37 -3.56 11.57 7.89
C THR A 37 -2.95 10.60 6.88
N ILE A 38 -3.69 10.21 5.86
CA ILE A 38 -3.21 9.32 4.79
C ILE A 38 -2.00 9.93 4.11
N ARG A 39 -2.06 11.20 3.69
CA ARG A 39 -0.95 11.89 3.02
C ARG A 39 0.31 11.90 3.89
N GLY A 40 0.17 12.25 5.17
CA GLY A 40 1.28 12.24 6.12
C GLY A 40 1.86 10.85 6.34
N ARG A 41 1.00 9.83 6.51
CA ARG A 41 1.43 8.45 6.73
C ARG A 41 2.07 7.84 5.49
N LEU A 42 1.58 8.14 4.29
CA LEU A 42 2.21 7.73 3.04
C LEU A 42 3.61 8.32 2.89
N GLN A 43 3.79 9.59 3.26
CA GLN A 43 5.11 10.23 3.28
C GLN A 43 6.07 9.52 4.25
N ASP A 44 5.60 9.20 5.46
CA ASP A 44 6.36 8.44 6.46
C ASP A 44 6.76 7.05 5.93
N LEU A 45 5.80 6.31 5.36
CA LEU A 45 6.02 4.97 4.80
C LEU A 45 6.97 5.00 3.59
N LYS A 46 6.94 6.07 2.79
CA LYS A 46 7.87 6.30 1.69
C LYS A 46 9.28 6.54 2.23
N LYS A 47 9.44 7.39 3.24
CA LYS A 47 10.73 7.64 3.91
C LYS A 47 11.31 6.37 4.53
N ALA A 48 10.45 5.51 5.08
CA ALA A 48 10.82 4.20 5.59
C ALA A 48 11.16 3.18 4.49
N GLY A 49 10.97 3.52 3.20
CA GLY A 49 11.25 2.63 2.08
C GLY A 49 10.29 1.46 1.96
N LEU A 50 9.10 1.52 2.59
CA LEU A 50 8.11 0.43 2.58
C LEU A 50 7.18 0.52 1.37
N ILE A 51 6.94 1.73 0.86
CA ILE A 51 6.07 1.98 -0.28
C ILE A 51 6.77 2.84 -1.32
N VAL A 52 6.33 2.75 -2.56
CA VAL A 52 6.82 3.49 -3.71
C VAL A 52 5.66 4.26 -4.33
N ARG A 53 5.94 5.48 -4.78
CA ARG A 53 4.98 6.27 -5.55
C ARG A 53 5.21 5.98 -7.04
N THR A 54 4.18 5.50 -7.70
CA THR A 54 4.10 5.34 -9.16
C THR A 54 3.22 6.45 -9.74
N ASP A 55 3.14 6.52 -11.08
CA ASP A 55 2.26 7.47 -11.76
C ASP A 55 0.77 7.22 -11.47
N GLU A 56 0.41 5.94 -11.28
CA GLU A 56 -0.96 5.51 -10.96
C GLU A 56 -1.32 5.66 -9.47
N GLY A 57 -0.34 5.77 -8.56
CA GLY A 57 -0.62 5.94 -7.15
C GLY A 57 0.49 5.47 -6.21
N TRP A 58 0.09 4.95 -5.05
CA TRP A 58 1.00 4.41 -4.04
C TRP A 58 0.91 2.89 -4.04
N VAL A 59 2.06 2.23 -4.08
CA VAL A 59 2.14 0.77 -4.07
C VAL A 59 3.15 0.33 -3.03
N TYR A 60 2.95 -0.83 -2.41
CA TYR A 60 3.94 -1.38 -1.50
C TYR A 60 5.17 -1.85 -2.27
N LYS A 61 6.36 -1.54 -1.76
CA LYS A 61 7.65 -1.64 -2.49
C LYS A 61 7.88 -3.04 -3.06
N GLU A 62 7.55 -4.09 -2.30
CA GLU A 62 7.71 -5.48 -2.78
C GLU A 62 6.80 -5.83 -3.98
N TYR A 63 5.71 -5.09 -4.22
CA TYR A 63 4.88 -5.26 -5.41
C TYR A 63 5.36 -4.41 -6.58
N ALA A 64 5.98 -3.24 -6.32
CA ALA A 64 6.68 -2.47 -7.36
C ALA A 64 7.90 -3.22 -7.90
N GLU A 65 8.66 -3.88 -7.02
CA GLU A 65 9.89 -4.62 -7.35
C GLU A 65 9.65 -6.03 -7.88
N LYS A 66 8.38 -6.47 -8.00
CA LYS A 66 8.05 -7.66 -8.78
C LYS A 66 7.72 -7.20 -10.20
N PRO A 67 8.70 -7.05 -11.10
CA PRO A 67 8.41 -6.90 -12.52
C PRO A 67 7.64 -8.14 -12.91
N ALA A 68 6.33 -8.01 -13.11
CA ALA A 68 5.38 -9.02 -13.62
C ALA A 68 6.02 -10.41 -13.80
N LYS A 69 6.42 -11.07 -12.70
CA LYS A 69 7.22 -12.28 -12.81
C LYS A 69 6.18 -13.35 -13.06
N LYS A 70 5.95 -13.54 -14.36
CA LYS A 70 5.37 -14.69 -15.04
C LYS A 70 4.44 -15.47 -14.11
N ARG A 71 3.14 -15.40 -14.36
CA ARG A 71 2.28 -16.58 -14.21
C ARG A 71 2.91 -17.72 -15.04
N ARG A 72 3.99 -18.32 -14.54
CA ARG A 72 4.34 -19.71 -14.81
C ARG A 72 3.24 -20.48 -14.10
N ARG A 73 2.11 -20.62 -14.79
CA ARG A 73 1.25 -21.79 -14.58
C ARG A 73 2.19 -22.98 -14.76
N LYS A 74 2.52 -23.64 -13.65
CA LYS A 74 3.18 -24.93 -13.67
C LYS A 74 2.28 -25.88 -14.46
N LYS A 75 2.93 -26.61 -15.37
CA LYS A 75 2.46 -27.79 -16.09
C LYS A 75 1.49 -28.65 -15.26
N LYS A 76 0.45 -29.17 -15.91
CA LYS A 76 0.20 -30.60 -15.93
C LYS A 76 -0.27 -30.98 -17.31
#